data_AF-A0A9N9CMY1-F1
#
_entry.id   AF-A0A9N9CMY1-F1
#
_cell.length_a   1.000
_cell.length_b   1.000
_cell.length_c   1.000
_cell.angle_alpha   90.00
_cell.angle_beta   90.00
_cell.angle_gamma   90.00
#
_symmetry.space_group_name_H-M   'P 1'
#
loop_
_entity.id
_entity.type
_entity.pdbx_description
1 polymer ?
#
loop_
_entity_poly.entity_id
_entity_poly.type
_entity_poly.pdbx_seq_one_letter_code
_entity_poly.pdbx_strand_id
1 'polypeptide(L)'
;GTYVLLEKSLEKWDLPLTRNHTPKYSSGYDIYKSIVQEIRYNDGGFETEDREIKLLDLEYARNEELLLLVSSVPNSNQMEFDETKNVSYFLIVLTIPELTSDNGQFDIIRCIPLKVQSAHLIMPNGGPAVFVVFPQAILLTTTIKGANYNNIVTMRDPINDRIIGFCAEGSKSWHFKDKDDNISQIHVLTTKTGVMSCQLNVAEIKEKSPQNKYDEMDIEDSQAKINRELKFTLEQAVFRKGGQNVPVECTLSPDFKGDINQVVLEISDEILESRSKFMENLNDLSFQLNERDNKMANLIKFINNSNIMDKLYYSSRQQLFWNSEKVACAKKLWEYYNMSYNSSRDALEESLRKLMTNAIQDYIQDRNIKIKPLEDISRYFFRYRVRDLGSIFTHIQRVIEILSDTEARSTTVLEANAIILLCFDAAFDFRRNNKELYAITTNDSKGSWTYQSELLKVLQRQFEETDIVIRNYTLQTQRSFVWFGRCLV
;
A
#
# COMPACT_ATOMS: atom_id res chain seq x y z
N GLY A 1 -7.27 10.43 -44.96
CA GLY A 1 -5.82 10.30 -45.05
C GLY A 1 -5.32 9.32 -44.02
N THR A 2 -4.51 8.37 -44.45
CA THR A 2 -3.70 7.45 -43.64
C THR A 2 -2.37 8.13 -43.34
N TYR A 3 -1.93 8.07 -42.09
CA TYR A 3 -0.62 8.60 -41.68
C TYR A 3 0.38 7.44 -41.59
N VAL A 4 1.61 7.68 -42.07
CA VAL A 4 2.71 6.73 -42.05
C VAL A 4 3.88 7.38 -41.35
N LEU A 5 4.34 6.78 -40.26
CA LEU A 5 5.55 7.20 -39.56
C LEU A 5 6.76 6.52 -40.21
N LEU A 6 7.73 7.32 -40.63
CA LEU A 6 9.05 6.89 -41.06
C LEU A 6 10.08 7.20 -39.97
N GLU A 7 11.34 6.79 -40.16
CA GLU A 7 12.40 6.96 -39.15
C GLU A 7 12.57 8.41 -38.67
N LYS A 8 12.32 9.39 -39.55
CA LYS A 8 12.49 10.82 -39.27
C LYS A 8 11.32 11.70 -39.70
N SER A 9 10.40 11.18 -40.50
CA SER A 9 9.34 11.96 -41.12
C SER A 9 7.97 11.33 -40.93
N LEU A 10 6.94 12.16 -41.05
CA LEU A 10 5.55 11.76 -41.04
C LEU A 10 4.95 12.05 -42.41
N GLU A 11 4.39 11.03 -43.05
CA GLU A 11 3.74 11.16 -44.35
C GLU A 11 2.23 10.95 -44.25
N LYS A 12 1.47 11.70 -45.04
CA LYS A 12 0.03 11.56 -45.22
C LYS A 12 -0.25 11.00 -46.60
N TRP A 13 -1.00 9.91 -46.63
CA TRP A 13 -1.39 9.18 -47.82
C TRP A 13 -2.91 9.11 -47.92
N ASP A 14 -3.47 9.39 -49.09
CA ASP A 14 -4.87 9.15 -49.36
C ASP A 14 -5.03 7.79 -50.04
N LEU A 15 -5.50 6.82 -49.24
CA LEU A 15 -5.79 5.47 -49.69
C LEU A 15 -7.24 5.42 -50.21
N PRO A 16 -7.45 5.16 -51.51
CA PRO A 16 -8.79 5.06 -52.07
C PRO A 16 -9.50 3.77 -51.63
N LEU A 17 -10.81 3.86 -51.43
CA LEU A 17 -11.65 2.72 -51.02
C LEU A 17 -11.85 1.67 -52.13
N THR A 18 -11.60 2.05 -53.39
CA THR A 18 -11.79 1.18 -54.56
C THR A 18 -10.45 0.74 -55.15
N ARG A 19 -10.35 -0.55 -55.53
CA ARG A 19 -9.11 -1.18 -56.06
C ARG A 19 -8.54 -0.55 -57.33
N ASN A 20 -9.30 0.35 -57.99
CA ASN A 20 -8.94 0.93 -59.28
C ASN A 20 -8.21 2.28 -59.18
N HIS A 21 -8.02 2.81 -57.98
CA HIS A 21 -7.25 4.03 -57.76
C HIS A 21 -5.96 3.70 -57.01
N THR A 22 -4.85 4.29 -57.46
CA THR A 22 -3.57 4.16 -56.79
C THR A 22 -3.55 5.02 -55.53
N PRO A 23 -2.91 4.56 -54.43
CA PRO A 23 -2.57 5.39 -53.27
C PRO A 23 -1.96 6.72 -53.72
N LYS A 24 -2.49 7.84 -53.21
CA LYS A 24 -1.94 9.16 -53.52
C LYS A 24 -1.19 9.70 -52.32
N TYR A 25 0.08 10.04 -52.49
CA TYR A 25 0.83 10.80 -51.50
C TYR A 25 0.25 12.22 -51.41
N SER A 26 -0.09 12.66 -50.20
CA SER A 26 -0.73 13.95 -49.95
C SER A 26 0.28 14.97 -49.47
N SER A 27 1.04 14.65 -48.41
CA SER A 27 2.06 15.54 -47.83
C SER A 27 3.03 14.76 -46.94
N GLY A 28 4.17 15.37 -46.60
CA GLY A 28 5.17 14.77 -45.72
C GLY A 28 5.97 15.84 -44.98
N TYR A 29 6.29 15.56 -43.72
CA TYR A 29 6.87 16.51 -42.77
C TYR A 29 8.07 15.87 -42.06
N ASP A 30 9.21 16.56 -42.03
CA ASP A 30 10.34 16.18 -41.17
C ASP A 30 10.06 16.69 -39.76
N ILE A 31 9.63 15.77 -38.88
CA ILE A 31 9.26 16.08 -37.50
C ILE A 31 10.42 15.85 -36.53
N TYR A 32 11.50 15.20 -36.98
CA TYR A 32 12.58 14.74 -36.12
C TYR A 32 13.30 15.89 -35.42
N LYS A 33 13.68 16.94 -36.17
CA LYS A 33 14.43 18.07 -35.60
C LYS A 33 13.64 18.82 -34.53
N SER A 34 12.36 19.06 -34.78
CA SER A 34 11.47 19.75 -33.84
C SER A 34 11.26 18.92 -32.56
N ILE A 35 11.05 17.61 -32.70
CA ILE A 35 10.93 16.69 -31.56
C ILE A 35 12.21 16.68 -30.71
N VAL A 36 13.38 16.60 -31.35
CA VAL A 36 14.67 16.60 -30.65
C VAL A 36 14.86 17.91 -29.87
N GLN A 37 14.50 19.05 -30.45
CA GLN A 37 14.59 20.36 -29.80
C GLN A 37 13.67 20.46 -28.58
N GLU A 38 12.43 19.99 -28.69
CA GLU A 38 11.45 20.02 -27.59
C GLU A 38 11.82 19.09 -26.43
N ILE A 39 12.28 17.87 -26.73
CA ILE A 39 12.78 16.96 -25.70
C ILE A 39 13.95 17.59 -24.94
N ARG A 40 14.85 18.28 -25.65
CA ARG A 40 15.99 18.98 -25.03
C ARG A 40 15.57 20.14 -24.14
N TYR A 41 14.54 20.90 -24.53
CA TYR A 41 14.05 22.03 -23.75
C TYR A 41 13.39 21.57 -22.44
N ASN A 42 12.59 20.51 -22.49
CA ASN A 42 11.80 20.03 -21.35
C ASN A 42 12.53 19.09 -20.38
N ASP A 43 13.59 18.38 -20.82
CA ASP A 43 14.38 17.48 -19.93
C ASP A 43 15.35 18.26 -18.99
N GLY A 44 15.28 19.60 -18.96
CA GLY A 44 15.94 20.41 -17.93
C GLY A 44 17.41 20.76 -18.19
N GLY A 45 17.78 21.08 -19.44
CA GLY A 45 19.03 21.78 -19.75
C GLY A 45 20.31 21.05 -19.33
N PHE A 46 20.59 19.89 -19.93
CA PHE A 46 21.91 19.26 -19.87
C PHE A 46 22.56 19.24 -21.26
N GLU A 47 23.84 19.61 -21.33
CA GLU A 47 24.72 19.38 -22.47
C GLU A 47 24.73 17.88 -22.82
N THR A 48 23.92 17.45 -23.79
CA THR A 48 23.99 16.09 -24.31
C THR A 48 23.87 16.11 -25.83
N GLU A 49 24.99 16.40 -26.49
CA GLU A 49 25.23 15.96 -27.87
C GLU A 49 25.23 14.41 -27.98
N ASP A 50 25.16 13.70 -26.85
CA ASP A 50 25.27 12.27 -26.70
C ASP A 50 23.93 11.56 -26.35
N ARG A 51 22.81 11.85 -27.00
CA ARG A 51 21.61 10.97 -26.93
C ARG A 51 21.03 10.67 -28.32
N GLU A 52 20.86 9.39 -28.62
CA GLU A 52 20.20 8.89 -29.84
C GLU A 52 18.69 8.84 -29.62
N ILE A 53 17.93 9.56 -30.44
CA ILE A 53 16.46 9.62 -30.38
C ILE A 53 15.88 8.74 -31.50
N LYS A 54 14.90 7.89 -31.18
CA LYS A 54 14.20 7.02 -32.14
C LYS A 54 12.70 7.19 -32.03
N LEU A 55 12.04 7.38 -33.17
CA LEU A 55 10.58 7.37 -33.28
C LEU A 55 10.11 5.92 -33.33
N LEU A 56 9.16 5.54 -32.46
CA LEU A 56 8.80 4.13 -32.26
C LEU A 56 7.42 3.79 -32.83
N ASP A 57 6.41 4.59 -32.49
CA ASP A 57 5.02 4.27 -32.84
C ASP A 57 4.16 5.53 -32.93
N LEU A 58 3.06 5.48 -33.67
CA LEU A 58 2.15 6.59 -33.93
C LEU A 58 0.69 6.15 -33.82
N GLU A 59 -0.11 6.91 -33.07
CA GLU A 59 -1.55 6.73 -32.97
C GLU A 59 -2.34 7.99 -33.30
N TYR A 60 -3.56 7.82 -33.79
CA TYR A 60 -4.47 8.91 -34.16
C TYR A 60 -5.64 9.00 -33.18
N ALA A 61 -5.81 10.17 -32.57
CA ALA A 61 -6.85 10.42 -31.59
C ALA A 61 -8.15 10.97 -32.23
N ARG A 62 -9.29 10.76 -31.56
CA ARG A 62 -10.63 11.22 -32.03
C ARG A 62 -10.72 12.74 -32.22
N ASN A 63 -9.93 13.48 -31.47
CA ASN A 63 -9.85 14.94 -31.50
C ASN A 63 -8.92 15.49 -32.59
N GLU A 64 -8.51 14.64 -33.55
CA GLU A 64 -7.68 15.02 -34.69
C GLU A 64 -6.23 15.37 -34.28
N GLU A 65 -5.81 14.92 -33.10
CA GLU A 65 -4.43 14.95 -32.64
C GLU A 65 -3.72 13.63 -32.99
N LEU A 66 -2.41 13.69 -33.19
CA LEU A 66 -1.52 12.54 -33.40
C LEU A 66 -0.66 12.35 -32.15
N LEU A 67 -0.62 11.12 -31.62
CA LEU A 67 0.25 10.77 -30.51
C LEU A 67 1.44 9.98 -31.01
N LEU A 68 2.63 10.42 -30.65
CA LEU A 68 3.89 9.82 -31.05
C LEU A 68 4.64 9.29 -29.84
N LEU A 69 5.07 8.03 -29.92
CA LEU A 69 5.95 7.41 -28.94
C LEU A 69 7.40 7.52 -29.41
N VAL A 70 8.27 8.06 -28.55
CA VAL A 70 9.68 8.31 -28.84
C VAL A 70 10.55 7.70 -27.75
N SER A 71 11.68 7.10 -28.11
CA SER A 71 12.72 6.70 -27.15
C SER A 71 13.98 7.55 -27.29
N SER A 72 14.67 7.76 -26.17
CA SER A 72 15.98 8.40 -26.09
C SER A 72 16.95 7.44 -25.39
N VAL A 73 18.07 7.18 -26.04
CA VAL A 73 19.14 6.30 -25.56
C VAL A 73 20.42 7.12 -25.40
N PRO A 74 21.16 7.03 -24.28
CA PRO A 74 22.47 7.66 -24.19
C PRO A 74 23.46 7.08 -25.22
N ASN A 75 24.05 7.96 -26.05
CA ASN A 75 25.15 7.64 -26.95
C ASN A 75 26.37 7.32 -26.08
N SER A 76 26.91 6.12 -26.20
CA SER A 76 28.19 5.78 -25.58
C SER A 76 29.25 5.65 -26.68
N ASN A 77 30.11 6.64 -26.82
CA ASN A 77 31.39 6.45 -27.50
C ASN A 77 32.34 5.72 -26.54
N GLN A 78 32.13 4.43 -26.29
CA GLN A 78 33.12 3.52 -25.69
C GLN A 78 32.64 2.06 -25.77
N MET A 79 33.55 1.17 -26.15
CA MET A 79 33.35 -0.26 -26.44
C MET A 79 33.10 -1.14 -25.21
N GLU A 80 32.07 -0.83 -24.41
CA GLU A 80 31.55 -1.79 -23.44
C GLU A 80 30.05 -2.00 -23.66
N PHE A 81 29.68 -3.24 -23.97
CA PHE A 81 28.30 -3.72 -24.01
C PHE A 81 27.77 -3.75 -22.57
N ASP A 82 27.37 -2.59 -22.06
CA ASP A 82 26.71 -2.51 -20.77
C ASP A 82 25.20 -2.70 -20.99
N GLU A 83 24.67 -3.85 -20.56
CA GLU A 83 23.25 -4.23 -20.58
C GLU A 83 22.37 -3.30 -19.70
N THR A 84 22.96 -2.27 -19.11
CA THR A 84 22.33 -1.35 -18.16
C THR A 84 21.98 0.02 -18.71
N LYS A 85 22.09 0.29 -20.02
CA LYS A 85 21.72 1.58 -20.61
C LYS A 85 20.24 1.91 -20.35
N ASN A 86 20.02 2.97 -19.57
CA ASN A 86 18.68 3.47 -19.26
C ASN A 86 18.09 4.13 -20.52
N VAL A 87 17.10 3.46 -21.12
CA VAL A 87 16.32 4.03 -22.23
C VAL A 87 15.15 4.81 -21.65
N SER A 88 14.97 6.05 -22.09
CA SER A 88 13.85 6.90 -21.67
C SER A 88 12.79 6.96 -22.78
N TYR A 89 11.52 6.80 -22.42
CA TYR A 89 10.40 6.92 -23.36
C TYR A 89 9.63 8.22 -23.12
N PHE A 90 9.20 8.85 -24.21
CA PHE A 90 8.46 10.12 -24.25
C PHE A 90 7.20 9.93 -25.10
N LEU A 91 6.09 10.50 -24.61
CA LEU A 91 4.85 10.60 -25.36
C LEU A 91 4.66 12.06 -25.80
N ILE A 92 4.52 12.27 -27.10
CA ILE A 92 4.39 13.61 -27.71
C ILE A 92 3.04 13.71 -28.38
N VAL A 93 2.28 14.76 -28.05
CA VAL A 93 1.03 15.09 -28.75
C VAL A 93 1.34 16.10 -29.85
N LEU A 94 1.01 15.74 -31.09
CA LEU A 94 1.14 16.57 -32.28
C LEU A 94 -0.27 17.03 -32.70
N THR A 95 -0.50 18.33 -32.69
CA THR A 95 -1.71 18.90 -33.31
C THR A 95 -1.47 18.98 -34.81
N ILE A 96 -2.41 18.49 -35.62
CA ILE A 96 -2.32 18.64 -37.09
C ILE A 96 -2.65 20.09 -37.42
N PRO A 97 -1.71 20.92 -37.90
CA PRO A 97 -2.01 22.30 -38.21
C PRO A 97 -2.91 22.36 -39.46
N GLU A 98 -3.97 23.18 -39.42
CA GLU A 98 -4.40 23.86 -40.63
C GLU A 98 -3.24 24.76 -41.07
N LEU A 99 -2.81 24.62 -42.33
CA LEU A 99 -1.65 25.29 -42.92
C LEU A 99 -1.44 26.70 -42.34
N THR A 100 -0.30 27.01 -41.70
CA THR A 100 0.38 28.33 -41.83
C THR A 100 1.66 28.58 -41.01
N SER A 101 2.09 27.76 -40.04
CA SER A 101 3.30 28.14 -39.26
C SER A 101 4.21 26.97 -38.88
N ASP A 102 5.51 27.18 -39.11
CA ASP A 102 6.65 26.28 -38.81
C ASP A 102 6.86 26.00 -37.31
N ASN A 103 5.98 26.47 -36.43
CA ASN A 103 6.09 26.32 -34.98
C ASN A 103 4.84 25.63 -34.43
N GLY A 104 4.76 24.31 -34.60
CA GLY A 104 3.85 23.49 -33.81
C GLY A 104 4.28 23.54 -32.35
N GLN A 105 3.38 23.95 -31.45
CA GLN A 105 3.61 23.89 -30.00
C GLN A 105 3.31 22.45 -29.55
N PHE A 106 4.27 21.81 -28.89
CA PHE A 106 4.18 20.41 -28.49
C PHE A 106 4.10 20.30 -26.97
N ASP A 107 3.08 19.61 -26.46
CA ASP A 107 2.99 19.29 -25.04
C ASP A 107 3.70 17.95 -24.77
N ILE A 108 4.81 18.00 -24.03
CA ILE A 108 5.47 16.80 -23.50
C ILE A 108 4.76 16.40 -22.21
N ILE A 109 3.98 15.32 -22.29
CA ILE A 109 3.11 14.94 -21.16
C ILE A 109 3.89 14.20 -20.06
N ARG A 110 4.92 13.39 -20.37
CA ARG A 110 5.67 12.59 -19.37
C ARG A 110 6.86 11.79 -19.94
N CYS A 111 7.82 11.50 -19.05
CA CYS A 111 9.03 10.67 -19.30
C CYS A 111 9.03 9.44 -18.38
N ILE A 112 9.34 8.25 -18.91
CA ILE A 112 9.52 7.03 -18.08
C ILE A 112 10.74 6.24 -18.57
N PRO A 113 11.76 6.02 -17.72
CA PRO A 113 12.88 5.17 -18.06
C PRO A 113 12.50 3.70 -17.92
N LEU A 114 12.64 2.92 -18.98
CA LEU A 114 12.43 1.47 -18.95
C LEU A 114 13.51 0.77 -19.78
N LYS A 115 13.97 -0.41 -19.31
CA LYS A 115 14.93 -1.24 -20.04
C LYS A 115 14.17 -2.27 -20.87
N VAL A 116 13.71 -1.91 -22.07
CA VAL A 116 12.96 -2.86 -22.93
C VAL A 116 13.21 -2.64 -24.42
N GLN A 117 12.98 -3.70 -25.20
CA GLN A 117 12.90 -3.65 -26.66
C GLN A 117 11.42 -3.74 -27.10
N SER A 118 11.04 -2.95 -28.10
CA SER A 118 9.69 -2.86 -28.69
C SER A 118 8.60 -2.35 -27.74
N ALA A 119 8.15 -1.12 -27.95
CA ALA A 119 7.04 -0.53 -27.24
C ALA A 119 5.94 -0.20 -28.25
N HIS A 120 4.69 -0.54 -27.93
CA HIS A 120 3.54 -0.29 -28.78
C HIS A 120 2.60 0.70 -28.15
N LEU A 121 2.22 1.72 -28.91
CA LEU A 121 1.27 2.74 -28.49
C LEU A 121 -0.14 2.29 -28.88
N ILE A 122 -1.06 2.33 -27.93
CA ILE A 122 -2.43 1.89 -28.12
C ILE A 122 -3.38 2.93 -27.55
N MET A 123 -4.31 3.39 -28.39
CA MET A 123 -5.40 4.26 -27.98
C MET A 123 -6.73 3.56 -28.26
N PRO A 124 -7.27 2.78 -27.30
CA PRO A 124 -8.60 2.20 -27.44
C PRO A 124 -9.56 3.31 -27.81
N ASN A 125 -10.44 3.02 -28.76
CA ASN A 125 -11.44 3.98 -29.16
C ASN A 125 -10.89 5.30 -29.74
N GLY A 126 -9.58 5.50 -29.89
CA GLY A 126 -8.99 6.80 -30.28
C GLY A 126 -8.88 7.80 -29.12
N GLY A 127 -8.85 7.33 -27.87
CA GLY A 127 -8.62 8.14 -26.67
C GLY A 127 -9.88 8.45 -25.86
N PRO A 128 -9.74 9.13 -24.70
CA PRO A 128 -8.53 9.81 -24.23
C PRO A 128 -7.56 8.93 -23.42
N ALA A 129 -7.89 7.68 -23.15
CA ALA A 129 -6.97 6.74 -22.52
C ALA A 129 -5.83 6.33 -23.47
N VAL A 130 -4.62 6.26 -22.94
CA VAL A 130 -3.42 5.85 -23.68
C VAL A 130 -2.74 4.72 -22.94
N PHE A 131 -2.43 3.66 -23.68
CA PHE A 131 -1.69 2.52 -23.17
C PHE A 131 -0.39 2.38 -23.96
N VAL A 132 0.73 2.20 -23.26
CA VAL A 132 1.99 1.80 -23.89
C VAL A 132 2.33 0.40 -23.42
N VAL A 133 2.31 -0.56 -24.34
CA VAL A 133 2.52 -1.98 -24.05
C VAL A 133 3.97 -2.34 -24.34
N PHE A 134 4.63 -2.83 -23.30
CA PHE A 134 5.96 -3.43 -23.35
C PHE A 134 5.85 -4.93 -23.12
N PRO A 135 6.82 -5.75 -23.56
CA PRO A 135 6.86 -7.18 -23.23
C PRO A 135 6.74 -7.52 -21.75
N GLN A 136 7.10 -6.62 -20.83
CA GLN A 136 7.14 -6.87 -19.39
C GLN A 136 6.29 -5.92 -18.54
N ALA A 137 5.61 -4.96 -19.17
CA ALA A 137 4.82 -3.96 -18.46
C ALA A 137 3.79 -3.29 -19.36
N ILE A 138 2.74 -2.72 -18.75
CA ILE A 138 1.77 -1.86 -19.41
C ILE A 138 1.80 -0.51 -18.69
N LEU A 139 2.06 0.54 -19.44
CA LEU A 139 1.92 1.91 -18.98
C LEU A 139 0.49 2.40 -19.30
N LEU A 140 -0.16 3.01 -18.33
CA LEU A 140 -1.48 3.63 -18.47
C LEU A 140 -1.35 5.14 -18.24
N THR A 141 -1.81 5.93 -19.19
CA THR A 141 -1.91 7.39 -19.07
C THR A 141 -3.12 7.93 -19.81
N THR A 142 -3.28 9.25 -19.85
CA THR A 142 -4.44 9.93 -20.44
C THR A 142 -4.02 11.20 -21.15
N THR A 143 -4.74 11.57 -22.21
CA THR A 143 -4.59 12.86 -22.92
C THR A 143 -5.54 13.95 -22.39
N ILE A 144 -6.34 13.67 -21.36
CA ILE A 144 -7.23 14.68 -20.78
C ILE A 144 -6.39 15.86 -20.26
N LYS A 145 -6.63 17.05 -20.80
CA LYS A 145 -5.95 18.28 -20.37
C LYS A 145 -6.11 18.48 -18.85
N GLY A 146 -5.03 18.82 -18.16
CA GLY A 146 -5.03 18.99 -16.70
C GLY A 146 -5.15 17.70 -15.87
N ALA A 147 -5.41 16.53 -16.48
CA ALA A 147 -5.42 15.25 -15.79
C ALA A 147 -4.01 14.67 -15.75
N ASN A 148 -3.44 14.58 -14.55
CA ASN A 148 -2.08 14.13 -14.36
C ASN A 148 -1.99 12.62 -14.01
N TYR A 149 -2.70 11.75 -14.74
CA TYR A 149 -2.73 10.30 -14.45
C TYR A 149 -1.61 9.53 -15.15
N ASN A 150 -0.84 8.74 -14.38
CA ASN A 150 0.13 7.77 -14.87
C ASN A 150 0.17 6.58 -13.92
N ASN A 151 0.13 5.37 -14.45
CA ASN A 151 0.33 4.16 -13.68
C ASN A 151 1.05 3.09 -14.52
N ILE A 152 1.87 2.26 -13.88
CA ILE A 152 2.60 1.18 -14.54
C ILE A 152 2.17 -0.14 -13.90
N VAL A 153 1.82 -1.08 -14.77
CA VAL A 153 1.46 -2.45 -14.41
C VAL A 153 2.60 -3.35 -14.87
N THR A 154 3.45 -3.80 -13.95
CA THR A 154 4.60 -4.66 -14.26
C THR A 154 4.24 -6.14 -14.09
N MET A 155 4.73 -6.99 -14.98
CA MET A 155 4.59 -8.44 -14.85
C MET A 155 5.40 -8.94 -13.66
N ARG A 156 4.85 -9.91 -12.91
CA ARG A 156 5.51 -10.55 -11.76
C ARG A 156 6.79 -11.30 -12.15
N ASP A 157 6.79 -11.96 -13.31
CA ASP A 157 7.94 -12.67 -13.83
C ASP A 157 8.29 -12.10 -15.21
N PRO A 158 9.00 -10.95 -15.26
CA PRO A 158 9.29 -10.26 -16.52
C PRO A 158 10.20 -11.08 -17.46
N ILE A 159 10.85 -12.13 -16.93
CA ILE A 159 11.73 -13.00 -17.70
C ILE A 159 10.91 -14.09 -18.39
N ASN A 160 10.03 -14.80 -17.67
CA ASN A 160 9.32 -15.96 -18.20
C ASN A 160 7.86 -15.70 -18.62
N ASP A 161 7.23 -14.64 -18.10
CA ASP A 161 5.84 -14.27 -18.37
C ASP A 161 5.76 -12.91 -19.09
N ARG A 162 5.89 -12.96 -20.42
CA ARG A 162 5.97 -11.78 -21.28
C ARG A 162 4.69 -11.57 -22.07
N ILE A 163 4.35 -10.32 -22.33
CA ILE A 163 3.28 -9.92 -23.24
C ILE A 163 3.75 -10.19 -24.67
N ILE A 164 3.02 -11.05 -25.37
CA ILE A 164 3.31 -11.48 -26.76
C ILE A 164 2.27 -11.01 -27.76
N GLY A 165 1.12 -10.51 -27.29
CA GLY A 165 0.08 -9.96 -28.13
C GLY A 165 -0.82 -9.02 -27.36
N PHE A 166 -1.50 -8.13 -28.08
CA PHE A 166 -2.44 -7.19 -27.50
C PHE A 166 -3.57 -6.87 -28.48
N CYS A 167 -4.70 -6.44 -27.95
CA CYS A 167 -5.87 -5.98 -28.70
C CYS A 167 -6.56 -4.87 -27.90
N ALA A 168 -7.12 -3.89 -28.58
CA ALA A 168 -7.93 -2.84 -27.96
C ALA A 168 -9.38 -2.94 -28.43
N GLU A 169 -10.31 -2.58 -27.56
CA GLU A 169 -11.72 -2.50 -27.95
C GLU A 169 -11.99 -1.24 -28.80
N GLY A 170 -12.88 -1.41 -29.79
CA GLY A 170 -13.47 -0.32 -30.56
C GLY A 170 -12.81 0.02 -31.89
N SER A 171 -13.62 0.47 -32.85
CA SER A 171 -13.16 0.92 -34.16
C SER A 171 -12.84 2.41 -34.13
N LYS A 172 -11.61 2.77 -34.54
CA LYS A 172 -11.13 4.17 -34.66
C LYS A 172 -12.00 5.05 -35.58
N SER A 173 -12.92 4.46 -36.37
CA SER A 173 -13.64 5.10 -37.46
C SER A 173 -15.15 5.31 -37.26
N TRP A 174 -15.75 4.86 -36.14
CA TRP A 174 -17.22 4.82 -36.01
C TRP A 174 -17.83 5.50 -34.77
N HIS A 175 -17.02 6.09 -33.90
CA HIS A 175 -17.57 6.81 -32.75
C HIS A 175 -17.84 8.27 -33.12
N PHE A 176 -19.13 8.62 -33.20
CA PHE A 176 -19.58 10.01 -33.26
C PHE A 176 -19.00 10.80 -32.07
N LYS A 177 -18.59 12.06 -32.32
CA LYS A 177 -17.87 12.97 -31.42
C LYS A 177 -18.51 13.21 -30.02
N ASP A 178 -19.65 12.59 -29.71
CA ASP A 178 -20.51 12.98 -28.58
C ASP A 178 -20.59 11.98 -27.41
N LYS A 179 -19.91 10.82 -27.46
CA LYS A 179 -19.83 9.91 -26.29
C LYS A 179 -18.39 9.58 -25.95
N ASP A 180 -17.91 10.24 -24.90
CA ASP A 180 -16.73 9.83 -24.17
C ASP A 180 -16.97 8.45 -23.53
N ASP A 181 -16.08 7.50 -23.81
CA ASP A 181 -16.14 6.20 -23.17
C ASP A 181 -15.72 6.33 -21.70
N ASN A 182 -16.59 5.92 -20.79
CA ASN A 182 -16.31 5.99 -19.35
C ASN A 182 -15.16 5.06 -18.94
N ILE A 183 -14.99 3.95 -19.67
CA ILE A 183 -13.97 2.94 -19.45
C ILE A 183 -13.25 2.70 -20.78
N SER A 184 -11.93 2.63 -20.75
CA SER A 184 -11.10 2.20 -21.86
C SER A 184 -10.35 0.93 -21.50
N GLN A 185 -10.28 -0.01 -22.43
CA GLN A 185 -9.76 -1.35 -22.14
C GLN A 185 -8.84 -1.85 -23.25
N ILE A 186 -7.79 -2.54 -22.84
CA ILE A 186 -6.99 -3.40 -23.70
C ILE A 186 -7.00 -4.83 -23.16
N HIS A 187 -6.81 -5.78 -24.05
CA HIS A 187 -6.52 -7.17 -23.73
C HIS A 187 -5.09 -7.47 -24.12
N VAL A 188 -4.36 -8.15 -23.25
CA VAL A 188 -3.00 -8.60 -23.52
C VAL A 188 -2.94 -10.12 -23.40
N LEU A 189 -2.19 -10.75 -24.29
CA LEU A 189 -1.87 -12.16 -24.25
C LEU A 189 -0.44 -12.31 -23.73
N THR A 190 -0.27 -13.14 -22.71
CA THR A 190 1.00 -13.43 -22.06
C THR A 190 1.45 -14.87 -22.31
N THR A 191 2.75 -15.14 -22.18
CA THR A 191 3.32 -16.48 -22.40
C THR A 191 2.90 -17.51 -21.36
N LYS A 192 2.66 -17.11 -20.11
CA LYS A 192 2.40 -18.04 -19.00
C LYS A 192 1.06 -17.77 -18.31
N THR A 193 0.71 -16.52 -18.08
CA THR A 193 -0.53 -16.15 -17.38
C THR A 193 -1.79 -16.31 -18.25
N GLY A 194 -1.64 -16.30 -19.59
CA GLY A 194 -2.75 -16.32 -20.53
C GLY A 194 -3.25 -14.91 -20.88
N VAL A 195 -4.57 -14.75 -21.04
CA VAL A 195 -5.18 -13.47 -21.45
C VAL A 195 -5.51 -12.63 -20.22
N MET A 196 -5.06 -11.38 -20.20
CA MET A 196 -5.39 -10.39 -19.18
C MET A 196 -6.11 -9.20 -19.81
N SER A 197 -7.06 -8.62 -19.08
CA SER A 197 -7.72 -7.37 -19.45
C SER A 197 -7.19 -6.25 -18.57
N CYS A 198 -6.76 -5.15 -19.18
CA CYS A 198 -6.30 -3.95 -18.51
C CYS A 198 -7.29 -2.82 -18.79
N GLN A 199 -7.94 -2.30 -17.75
CA GLN A 199 -9.00 -1.30 -17.86
C GLN A 199 -8.58 0.01 -17.16
N LEU A 200 -8.91 1.12 -17.79
CA LEU A 200 -8.77 2.47 -17.25
C LEU A 200 -10.15 3.13 -17.14
N ASN A 201 -10.54 3.55 -15.94
CA ASN A 201 -11.77 4.31 -15.72
C ASN A 201 -11.52 5.79 -16.01
N VAL A 202 -11.85 6.20 -17.23
CA VAL A 202 -11.68 7.56 -17.72
C VAL A 202 -12.62 8.53 -17.01
N ALA A 203 -13.84 8.10 -16.67
CA ALA A 203 -14.83 8.95 -15.99
C ALA A 203 -14.35 9.38 -14.59
N GLU A 204 -13.78 8.46 -13.82
CA GLU A 204 -13.23 8.75 -12.49
C GLU A 204 -12.03 9.70 -12.57
N ILE A 205 -11.19 9.56 -13.60
CA ILE A 205 -10.08 10.48 -13.85
C ILE A 205 -10.59 11.88 -14.17
N LYS A 206 -11.64 12.00 -15.00
CA LYS A 206 -12.27 13.30 -15.33
C LYS A 206 -12.87 13.97 -14.11
N GLU A 207 -13.59 13.22 -13.27
CA GLU A 207 -14.20 13.75 -12.04
C GLU A 207 -13.15 14.28 -11.05
N LYS A 208 -12.00 13.60 -10.94
CA LYS A 208 -10.90 13.99 -10.05
C LYS A 208 -9.96 15.04 -10.66
N SER A 209 -10.14 15.40 -11.93
CA SER A 209 -9.27 16.37 -12.60
C SER A 209 -9.65 17.80 -12.21
N PRO A 210 -8.68 18.69 -11.95
CA PRO A 210 -8.93 20.03 -11.41
C PRO A 210 -9.68 20.98 -12.34
N GLN A 211 -10.01 20.58 -13.58
CA GLN A 211 -10.73 21.44 -14.53
C GLN A 211 -12.16 21.80 -14.08
N ASN A 212 -12.75 21.06 -13.12
CA ASN A 212 -14.07 21.37 -12.56
C ASN A 212 -14.05 22.06 -11.19
N LYS A 213 -12.88 22.48 -10.69
CA LYS A 213 -12.75 23.27 -9.46
C LYS A 213 -11.74 24.40 -9.67
N TYR A 214 -12.19 25.48 -10.31
CA TYR A 214 -11.55 26.77 -10.06
C TYR A 214 -11.90 27.21 -8.63
N ASP A 215 -10.92 27.84 -7.98
CA ASP A 215 -10.92 28.41 -6.63
C ASP A 215 -10.65 27.43 -5.48
N GLU A 216 -9.38 27.06 -5.29
CA GLU A 216 -8.60 27.39 -4.08
C GLU A 216 -7.18 26.80 -4.23
N MET A 217 -6.20 27.69 -4.31
CA MET A 217 -4.79 27.35 -4.46
C MET A 217 -4.22 27.02 -3.07
N ASP A 218 -4.62 25.88 -2.50
CA ASP A 218 -4.03 25.38 -1.25
C ASP A 218 -2.77 24.56 -1.56
N ILE A 219 -1.62 25.17 -1.27
CA ILE A 219 -0.31 24.51 -1.28
C ILE A 219 -0.31 23.27 -0.36
N GLU A 220 -1.18 23.25 0.67
CA GLU A 220 -1.41 22.09 1.54
C GLU A 220 -2.07 20.89 0.82
N ASP A 221 -2.88 21.09 -0.23
CA ASP A 221 -3.53 19.99 -0.95
C ASP A 221 -2.56 19.26 -1.91
N SER A 222 -1.45 19.90 -2.28
CA SER A 222 -0.42 19.29 -3.14
C SER A 222 0.35 18.17 -2.41
N GLN A 223 0.84 18.42 -1.19
CA GLN A 223 1.55 17.39 -0.42
C GLN A 223 0.58 16.30 0.05
N ALA A 224 -0.64 16.68 0.46
CA ALA A 224 -1.67 15.71 0.82
C ALA A 224 -2.01 14.79 -0.36
N LYS A 225 -2.13 15.32 -1.58
CA LYS A 225 -2.36 14.52 -2.79
C LYS A 225 -1.20 13.56 -3.08
N ILE A 226 0.04 14.04 -2.99
CA ILE A 226 1.23 13.20 -3.18
C ILE A 226 1.26 12.06 -2.15
N ASN A 227 1.01 12.37 -0.87
CA ASN A 227 0.94 11.36 0.19
C ASN A 227 -0.20 10.35 -0.04
N ARG A 228 -1.36 10.80 -0.56
CA ARG A 228 -2.47 9.89 -0.93
C ARG A 228 -2.09 8.93 -2.06
N GLU A 229 -1.34 9.38 -3.06
CA GLU A 229 -0.86 8.52 -4.16
C GLU A 229 0.17 7.50 -3.66
N LEU A 230 1.11 7.93 -2.80
CA LEU A 230 2.07 7.04 -2.15
C LEU A 230 1.35 6.01 -1.27
N LYS A 231 0.38 6.45 -0.47
CA LYS A 231 -0.46 5.58 0.37
C LYS A 231 -1.17 4.54 -0.46
N PHE A 232 -1.85 4.95 -1.54
CA PHE A 232 -2.54 4.03 -2.42
C PHE A 232 -1.61 2.95 -2.98
N THR A 233 -0.40 3.32 -3.41
CA THR A 233 0.60 2.37 -3.91
C THR A 233 0.99 1.35 -2.85
N LEU A 234 1.28 1.81 -1.62
CA LEU A 234 1.61 0.94 -0.50
C LEU A 234 0.43 0.05 -0.07
N GLU A 235 -0.78 0.59 -0.06
CA GLU A 235 -1.99 -0.19 0.23
C GLU A 235 -2.20 -1.30 -0.80
N GLN A 236 -1.98 -1.03 -2.09
CA GLN A 236 -2.02 -2.08 -3.11
C GLN A 236 -1.00 -3.18 -2.83
N ALA A 237 0.23 -2.82 -2.42
CA ALA A 237 1.23 -3.83 -2.08
C ALA A 237 0.87 -4.65 -0.83
N VAL A 238 0.30 -4.02 0.20
CA VAL A 238 0.01 -4.65 1.49
C VAL A 238 -1.27 -5.47 1.48
N PHE A 239 -2.35 -4.89 0.94
CA PHE A 239 -3.69 -5.45 1.03
C PHE A 239 -4.02 -6.43 -0.08
N ARG A 240 -3.32 -6.39 -1.23
CA ARG A 240 -3.53 -7.41 -2.28
C ARG A 240 -3.34 -8.81 -1.71
N LYS A 241 -4.29 -9.69 -1.99
CA LYS A 241 -4.16 -11.12 -1.69
C LYS A 241 -3.09 -11.67 -2.62
N GLY A 242 -1.88 -11.86 -2.11
CA GLY A 242 -0.76 -12.46 -2.82
C GLY A 242 -1.00 -13.95 -3.08
N GLY A 243 -1.90 -14.27 -4.00
CA GLY A 243 -1.98 -15.60 -4.58
C GLY A 243 -0.80 -15.83 -5.54
N GLN A 244 -0.36 -17.07 -5.67
CA GLN A 244 0.61 -17.46 -6.72
C GLN A 244 0.11 -17.10 -8.13
N ASN A 245 -1.21 -16.90 -8.29
CA ASN A 245 -1.89 -16.61 -9.57
C ASN A 245 -2.07 -15.12 -9.88
N VAL A 246 -1.48 -14.19 -9.11
CA VAL A 246 -1.52 -12.77 -9.47
C VAL A 246 -0.36 -12.48 -10.43
N PRO A 247 -0.63 -12.08 -11.69
CA PRO A 247 0.39 -11.96 -12.72
C PRO A 247 1.13 -10.62 -12.72
N VAL A 248 0.68 -9.68 -11.89
CA VAL A 248 1.20 -8.32 -11.80
C VAL A 248 1.88 -8.14 -10.45
N GLU A 249 3.04 -7.48 -10.45
CA GLU A 249 3.73 -7.05 -9.24
C GLU A 249 3.42 -5.57 -8.94
N CYS A 250 3.36 -5.23 -7.65
CA CYS A 250 3.34 -3.83 -7.24
C CYS A 250 4.78 -3.43 -6.95
N THR A 251 5.28 -2.39 -7.61
CA THR A 251 6.64 -1.87 -7.41
C THR A 251 6.58 -0.40 -7.03
N LEU A 252 7.42 0.02 -6.08
CA LEU A 252 7.59 1.44 -5.76
C LEU A 252 8.82 1.99 -6.49
N SER A 253 8.66 3.11 -7.20
CA SER A 253 9.78 3.79 -7.86
C SER A 253 10.80 4.27 -6.82
N PRO A 254 12.12 4.17 -7.08
CA PRO A 254 13.13 4.73 -6.17
C PRO A 254 12.98 6.25 -6.00
N ASP A 255 12.41 6.95 -6.96
CA ASP A 255 12.20 8.41 -6.93
C ASP A 255 10.76 8.81 -6.56
N PHE A 256 10.09 7.98 -5.74
CA PHE A 256 8.74 8.30 -5.26
C PHE A 256 8.71 9.66 -4.54
N LYS A 257 7.62 10.40 -4.73
CA LYS A 257 7.35 11.65 -4.02
C LYS A 257 6.46 11.38 -2.81
N GLY A 258 6.60 12.17 -1.76
CA GLY A 258 5.77 12.08 -0.56
C GLY A 258 6.55 11.72 0.71
N ASP A 259 5.91 11.91 1.85
CA ASP A 259 6.47 11.52 3.13
C ASP A 259 6.16 10.04 3.42
N ILE A 260 7.15 9.19 3.13
CA ILE A 260 7.05 7.74 3.41
C ILE A 260 6.84 7.45 4.89
N ASN A 261 7.40 8.24 5.80
CA ASN A 261 7.33 8.00 7.23
C ASN A 261 5.90 8.19 7.73
N GLN A 262 5.25 9.28 7.32
CA GLN A 262 3.85 9.51 7.66
C GLN A 262 2.95 8.41 7.09
N VAL A 263 3.14 8.07 5.81
CA VAL A 263 2.25 7.14 5.10
C VAL A 263 2.34 5.71 5.65
N VAL A 264 3.55 5.20 5.91
CA VAL A 264 3.68 3.82 6.45
C VAL A 264 3.10 3.71 7.86
N LEU A 265 3.24 4.75 8.69
CA LEU A 265 2.66 4.79 10.03
C LEU A 265 1.14 4.86 9.98
N GLU A 266 0.59 5.68 9.07
CA GLU A 266 -0.85 5.75 8.84
C GLU A 266 -1.43 4.38 8.45
N ILE A 267 -0.82 3.69 7.49
CA ILE A 267 -1.24 2.34 7.07
C ILE A 267 -1.13 1.35 8.24
N SER A 268 -0.03 1.39 9.00
CA SER A 268 0.16 0.52 10.15
C SER A 268 -0.92 0.77 11.22
N ASP A 269 -1.22 2.02 11.54
CA ASP A 269 -2.26 2.37 12.50
C ASP A 269 -3.67 1.98 12.02
N GLU A 270 -3.93 2.08 10.72
CA GLU A 270 -5.19 1.62 10.13
C GLU A 270 -5.34 0.09 10.18
N ILE A 271 -4.24 -0.65 9.95
CA ILE A 271 -4.23 -2.11 10.12
C ILE A 271 -4.45 -2.47 11.59
N LEU A 272 -3.74 -1.81 12.51
CA LEU A 272 -3.81 -2.07 13.95
C LEU A 272 -5.24 -1.97 14.49
N GLU A 273 -5.98 -0.95 14.05
CA GLU A 273 -7.34 -0.65 14.50
C GLU A 273 -8.44 -1.13 13.55
N SER A 274 -8.11 -1.93 12.53
CA SER A 274 -9.07 -2.43 11.52
C SER A 274 -9.87 -1.31 10.83
N ARG A 275 -9.26 -0.14 10.60
CA ARG A 275 -9.89 1.05 9.99
C ARG A 275 -9.75 1.11 8.47
N SER A 276 -8.82 0.34 7.91
CA SER A 276 -8.63 0.32 6.45
C SER A 276 -9.86 -0.26 5.75
N LYS A 277 -10.30 0.41 4.68
CA LYS A 277 -11.39 -0.05 3.81
C LYS A 277 -11.10 -1.37 3.10
N PHE A 278 -9.84 -1.79 3.07
CA PHE A 278 -9.40 -3.02 2.41
C PHE A 278 -9.37 -4.24 3.34
N MET A 279 -9.69 -4.06 4.63
CA MET A 279 -9.80 -5.16 5.60
C MET A 279 -11.20 -5.77 5.56
N GLU A 280 -11.28 -7.10 5.61
CA GLU A 280 -12.56 -7.79 5.60
C GLU A 280 -13.24 -7.74 6.98
N ASN A 281 -14.50 -7.30 7.01
CA ASN A 281 -15.33 -7.31 8.20
C ASN A 281 -15.90 -8.73 8.43
N LEU A 282 -15.02 -9.66 8.82
CA LEU A 282 -15.39 -11.02 9.20
C LEU A 282 -15.91 -11.12 10.65
N ASN A 283 -16.71 -12.15 10.95
CA ASN A 283 -17.19 -12.36 12.32
C ASN A 283 -16.15 -13.05 13.22
N ASP A 284 -15.19 -13.77 12.62
CA ASP A 284 -14.12 -14.45 13.36
C ASP A 284 -12.96 -13.50 13.66
N LEU A 285 -12.84 -13.12 14.92
CA LEU A 285 -11.79 -12.22 15.39
C LEU A 285 -10.40 -12.88 15.38
N SER A 286 -10.31 -14.20 15.53
CA SER A 286 -9.03 -14.91 15.46
C SER A 286 -8.45 -14.81 14.05
N PHE A 287 -9.32 -15.00 13.04
CA PHE A 287 -8.95 -14.78 11.65
C PHE A 287 -8.54 -13.33 11.40
N GLN A 288 -9.25 -12.35 11.94
CA GLN A 288 -8.91 -10.92 11.77
C GLN A 288 -7.59 -10.52 12.41
N LEU A 289 -7.29 -11.02 13.60
CA LEU A 289 -5.99 -10.80 14.24
C LEU A 289 -4.87 -11.40 13.40
N ASN A 290 -5.07 -12.60 12.85
CA ASN A 290 -4.11 -13.23 11.95
C ASN A 290 -3.98 -12.48 10.62
N GLU A 291 -5.07 -11.94 10.07
CA GLU A 291 -5.03 -11.11 8.88
C GLU A 291 -4.21 -9.85 9.13
N ARG A 292 -4.45 -9.13 10.24
CA ARG A 292 -3.67 -7.94 10.61
C ARG A 292 -2.18 -8.25 10.76
N ASP A 293 -1.84 -9.37 11.42
CA ASP A 293 -0.46 -9.84 11.58
C ASP A 293 0.20 -10.06 10.20
N ASN A 294 -0.49 -10.73 9.28
CA ASN A 294 -0.02 -10.91 7.91
C ASN A 294 0.13 -9.59 7.14
N LYS A 295 -0.79 -8.64 7.30
CA LYS A 295 -0.72 -7.33 6.62
C LYS A 295 0.43 -6.47 7.15
N MET A 296 0.67 -6.47 8.46
CA MET A 296 1.86 -5.83 9.06
C MET A 296 3.16 -6.45 8.52
N ALA A 297 3.22 -7.78 8.45
CA ALA A 297 4.37 -8.49 7.88
C ALA A 297 4.57 -8.16 6.39
N ASN A 298 3.49 -8.04 5.61
CA ASN A 298 3.57 -7.66 4.20
C ASN A 298 4.08 -6.22 4.03
N LEU A 299 3.65 -5.29 4.88
CA LEU A 299 4.11 -3.89 4.85
C LEU A 299 5.63 -3.82 5.02
N ILE A 300 6.17 -4.46 6.06
CA ILE A 300 7.63 -4.41 6.30
C ILE A 300 8.43 -5.18 5.24
N LYS A 301 7.89 -6.30 4.73
CA LYS A 301 8.52 -7.04 3.62
C LYS A 301 8.55 -6.21 2.34
N PHE A 302 7.47 -5.49 2.03
CA PHE A 302 7.41 -4.63 0.86
C PHE A 302 8.42 -3.47 0.95
N ILE A 303 8.53 -2.84 2.12
CA ILE A 303 9.53 -1.78 2.40
C ILE A 303 10.96 -2.31 2.18
N ASN A 304 11.25 -3.53 2.68
CA ASN A 304 12.55 -4.17 2.48
C ASN A 304 12.81 -4.50 1.01
N ASN A 305 11.86 -5.14 0.33
CA ASN A 305 12.01 -5.54 -1.08
C ASN A 305 12.13 -4.34 -2.02
N SER A 306 11.53 -3.20 -1.65
CA SER A 306 11.63 -1.95 -2.41
C SER A 306 12.92 -1.18 -2.13
N ASN A 307 13.81 -1.66 -1.24
CA ASN A 307 15.05 -1.00 -0.84
C ASN A 307 14.85 0.46 -0.35
N ILE A 308 13.78 0.72 0.41
CA ILE A 308 13.46 2.06 0.95
C ILE A 308 13.58 2.13 2.48
N MET A 309 14.15 1.10 3.12
CA MET A 309 14.29 1.02 4.58
C MET A 309 15.15 2.16 5.16
N ASP A 310 16.15 2.60 4.39
CA ASP A 310 17.05 3.71 4.68
C ASP A 310 16.34 5.08 4.66
N LYS A 311 15.25 5.22 3.90
CA LYS A 311 14.39 6.42 3.88
C LYS A 311 13.47 6.53 5.11
N LEU A 312 13.35 5.47 5.92
CA LEU A 312 12.58 5.50 7.15
C LEU A 312 13.41 6.01 8.34
N TYR A 313 12.86 6.99 9.03
CA TYR A 313 13.36 7.43 10.32
C TYR A 313 13.38 6.26 11.30
N TYR A 314 14.34 6.30 12.21
CA TYR A 314 14.47 5.28 13.25
C TYR A 314 13.20 5.19 14.12
N SER A 315 12.60 6.33 14.47
CA SER A 315 11.34 6.39 15.21
C SER A 315 10.18 5.73 14.47
N SER A 316 10.05 5.94 13.16
CA SER A 316 9.02 5.31 12.33
C SER A 316 9.19 3.79 12.31
N ARG A 317 10.43 3.29 12.16
CA ARG A 317 10.73 1.86 12.21
C ARG A 317 10.35 1.25 13.56
N GLN A 318 10.66 1.94 14.66
CA GLN A 318 10.27 1.51 16.00
C GLN A 318 8.75 1.47 16.19
N GLN A 319 8.03 2.48 15.70
CA GLN A 319 6.57 2.51 15.82
C GLN A 319 5.90 1.41 14.99
N LEU A 320 6.36 1.14 13.76
CA LEU A 320 5.90 0.00 12.95
C LEU A 320 6.13 -1.33 13.67
N PHE A 321 7.30 -1.47 14.30
CA PHE A 321 7.67 -2.64 15.07
C PHE A 321 6.77 -2.83 16.30
N TRP A 322 6.51 -1.78 17.07
CA TRP A 322 5.62 -1.85 18.24
C TRP A 322 4.15 -2.06 17.87
N ASN A 323 3.68 -1.51 16.75
CA ASN A 323 2.33 -1.78 16.25
C ASN A 323 2.17 -3.27 15.91
N SER A 324 3.15 -3.87 15.25
CA SER A 324 3.15 -5.30 14.91
C SER A 324 3.25 -6.17 16.17
N GLU A 325 4.09 -5.77 17.13
CA GLU A 325 4.20 -6.40 18.45
C GLU A 325 2.86 -6.42 19.20
N LYS A 326 2.12 -5.30 19.21
CA LYS A 326 0.79 -5.23 19.84
C LYS A 326 -0.23 -6.17 19.18
N VAL A 327 -0.18 -6.35 17.86
CA VAL A 327 -1.03 -7.34 17.17
C VAL A 327 -0.67 -8.76 17.62
N ALA A 328 0.62 -9.09 17.74
CA ALA A 328 1.06 -10.39 18.24
C ALA A 328 0.60 -10.64 19.69
N CYS A 329 0.74 -9.66 20.58
CA CYS A 329 0.21 -9.72 21.95
C CYS A 329 -1.31 -9.89 21.97
N ALA A 330 -2.05 -9.13 21.16
CA ALA A 330 -3.50 -9.23 21.06
C ALA A 330 -3.95 -10.60 20.56
N LYS A 331 -3.21 -11.20 19.61
CA LYS A 331 -3.48 -12.56 19.13
C LYS A 331 -3.36 -13.59 20.25
N LYS A 332 -2.26 -13.55 21.01
CA LYS A 332 -2.03 -14.42 22.16
C LYS A 332 -3.07 -14.23 23.26
N LEU A 333 -3.41 -12.98 23.57
CA LEU A 333 -4.40 -12.68 24.60
C LEU A 333 -5.80 -13.12 24.20
N TRP A 334 -6.18 -12.97 22.92
CA TRP A 334 -7.47 -13.44 22.40
C TRP A 334 -7.55 -14.97 22.35
N GLU A 335 -6.47 -15.66 21.97
CA GLU A 335 -6.36 -17.12 22.06
C GLU A 335 -6.57 -17.56 23.51
N TYR A 336 -5.90 -16.93 24.47
CA TYR A 336 -6.03 -17.21 25.89
C TYR A 336 -7.45 -16.95 26.42
N TYR A 337 -8.07 -15.84 26.02
CA TYR A 337 -9.48 -15.52 26.34
C TYR A 337 -10.46 -16.59 25.82
N ASN A 338 -10.20 -17.14 24.63
CA ASN A 338 -11.06 -18.16 24.02
C ASN A 338 -10.82 -19.57 24.54
N MET A 339 -9.60 -19.92 24.96
CA MET A 339 -9.32 -21.25 25.55
C MET A 339 -10.22 -21.53 26.76
N SER A 340 -10.50 -20.48 27.55
CA SER A 340 -11.45 -20.50 28.67
C SER A 340 -12.89 -20.91 28.27
N TYR A 341 -13.31 -20.78 27.00
CA TYR A 341 -14.65 -21.21 26.55
C TYR A 341 -14.79 -22.72 26.36
N ASN A 342 -13.70 -23.41 26.02
CA ASN A 342 -13.74 -24.82 25.67
C ASN A 342 -13.54 -25.76 26.87
N SER A 343 -13.02 -25.24 27.98
CA SER A 343 -12.80 -25.98 29.23
C SER A 343 -13.92 -25.70 30.22
N SER A 344 -15.01 -26.45 30.11
CA SER A 344 -16.24 -26.29 30.92
C SER A 344 -16.10 -26.75 32.38
N ARG A 345 -14.89 -26.75 32.98
CA ARG A 345 -14.64 -27.45 34.26
C ARG A 345 -13.85 -26.69 35.33
N ASP A 346 -13.20 -25.56 35.05
CA ASP A 346 -12.38 -24.86 36.07
C ASP A 346 -12.88 -23.44 36.37
N ALA A 347 -13.20 -23.18 37.65
CA ALA A 347 -13.61 -21.88 38.17
C ALA A 347 -12.58 -20.75 37.93
N LEU A 348 -11.31 -21.14 37.75
CA LEU A 348 -10.20 -20.23 37.48
C LEU A 348 -10.34 -19.57 36.09
N GLU A 349 -10.78 -20.32 35.07
CA GLU A 349 -10.94 -19.80 33.71
C GLU A 349 -12.15 -18.86 33.56
N GLU A 350 -13.18 -19.01 34.38
CA GLU A 350 -14.30 -18.04 34.42
C GLU A 350 -13.87 -16.72 35.06
N SER A 351 -13.00 -16.76 36.06
CA SER A 351 -12.44 -15.56 36.71
C SER A 351 -11.60 -14.71 35.74
N LEU A 352 -10.86 -15.33 34.82
CA LEU A 352 -10.12 -14.70 33.72
C LEU A 352 -11.00 -13.84 32.83
N ARG A 353 -12.07 -14.44 32.30
CA ARG A 353 -12.98 -13.71 31.41
C ARG A 353 -13.60 -12.54 32.15
N LYS A 354 -13.99 -12.74 33.39
CA LYS A 354 -14.59 -11.71 34.23
C LYS A 354 -13.61 -10.56 34.47
N LEU A 355 -12.36 -10.85 34.83
CA LEU A 355 -11.32 -9.83 35.03
C LEU A 355 -11.08 -9.02 33.76
N MET A 356 -10.85 -9.70 32.63
CA MET A 356 -10.56 -9.02 31.36
C MET A 356 -11.77 -8.20 30.87
N THR A 357 -12.98 -8.76 30.97
CA THR A 357 -14.21 -8.05 30.59
C THR A 357 -14.45 -6.83 31.48
N ASN A 358 -14.24 -6.94 32.79
CA ASN A 358 -14.36 -5.82 33.73
C ASN A 358 -13.33 -4.73 33.45
N ALA A 359 -12.07 -5.09 33.18
CA ALA A 359 -11.02 -4.14 32.88
C ALA A 359 -11.28 -3.41 31.54
N ILE A 360 -11.76 -4.13 30.52
CA ILE A 360 -12.14 -3.54 29.23
C ILE A 360 -13.38 -2.64 29.41
N GLN A 361 -14.35 -3.05 30.23
CA GLN A 361 -15.52 -2.24 30.54
C GLN A 361 -15.14 -0.94 31.25
N ASP A 362 -14.25 -0.98 32.26
CA ASP A 362 -13.72 0.21 32.92
C ASP A 362 -13.00 1.12 31.92
N TYR A 363 -12.17 0.56 31.03
CA TYR A 363 -11.52 1.31 29.94
C TYR A 363 -12.51 2.03 29.02
N ILE A 364 -13.58 1.36 28.60
CA ILE A 364 -14.61 1.95 27.72
C ILE A 364 -15.34 3.10 28.42
N GLN A 365 -15.67 2.92 29.71
CA GLN A 365 -16.33 3.94 30.52
C GLN A 365 -15.41 5.16 30.73
N ASP A 366 -14.16 4.95 31.13
CA ASP A 366 -13.14 5.99 31.33
C ASP A 366 -12.92 6.83 30.06
N ARG A 367 -12.97 6.19 28.88
CA ARG A 367 -12.80 6.83 27.58
C ARG A 367 -14.09 7.34 26.93
N ASN A 368 -15.25 7.18 27.56
CA ASN A 368 -16.56 7.54 27.03
C ASN A 368 -16.83 6.96 25.62
N ILE A 369 -16.39 5.72 25.36
CA ILE A 369 -16.55 5.07 24.06
C ILE A 369 -17.97 4.54 23.92
N LYS A 370 -18.68 4.97 22.87
CA LYS A 370 -20.03 4.48 22.56
C LYS A 370 -19.95 3.20 21.73
N ILE A 371 -20.45 2.10 22.30
CA ILE A 371 -20.54 0.80 21.66
C ILE A 371 -21.99 0.57 21.21
N LYS A 372 -22.19 -0.13 20.08
CA LYS A 372 -23.53 -0.41 19.58
C LYS A 372 -24.27 -1.35 20.55
N PRO A 373 -25.60 -1.21 20.68
CA PRO A 373 -26.39 -2.17 21.46
C PRO A 373 -26.14 -3.60 20.94
N LEU A 374 -25.93 -4.56 21.86
CA LEU A 374 -25.65 -5.98 21.59
C LEU A 374 -24.24 -6.32 21.07
N GLU A 375 -23.34 -5.35 20.91
CA GLU A 375 -21.96 -5.65 20.53
C GLU A 375 -21.14 -6.10 21.75
N ASP A 376 -20.42 -7.21 21.58
CA ASP A 376 -19.54 -7.78 22.63
C ASP A 376 -18.36 -6.83 22.89
N ILE A 377 -18.24 -6.38 24.13
CA ILE A 377 -17.26 -5.39 24.59
C ILE A 377 -15.82 -5.88 24.37
N SER A 378 -15.54 -7.15 24.68
CA SER A 378 -14.21 -7.74 24.53
C SER A 378 -13.85 -7.83 23.05
N ARG A 379 -14.78 -8.32 22.21
CA ARG A 379 -14.58 -8.37 20.75
C ARG A 379 -14.37 -6.98 20.17
N TYR A 380 -15.14 -5.99 20.59
CA TYR A 380 -14.99 -4.60 20.16
C TYR A 380 -13.58 -4.08 20.46
N PHE A 381 -13.08 -4.33 21.67
CA PHE A 381 -11.74 -3.90 22.07
C PHE A 381 -10.64 -4.52 21.18
N PHE A 382 -10.61 -5.84 21.06
CA PHE A 382 -9.60 -6.52 20.24
C PHE A 382 -9.72 -6.19 18.75
N ARG A 383 -10.88 -5.74 18.31
CA ARG A 383 -11.09 -5.33 16.92
C ARG A 383 -10.59 -3.93 16.61
N TYR A 384 -10.88 -2.96 17.47
CA TYR A 384 -10.69 -1.54 17.16
C TYR A 384 -9.74 -0.79 18.11
N ARG A 385 -9.33 -1.39 19.23
CA ARG A 385 -8.59 -0.70 20.31
C ARG A 385 -7.30 -1.40 20.74
N VAL A 386 -6.74 -2.27 19.90
CA VAL A 386 -5.45 -2.95 20.17
C VAL A 386 -4.29 -1.96 20.37
N ARG A 387 -4.37 -0.77 19.78
CA ARG A 387 -3.40 0.32 20.05
C ARG A 387 -3.25 0.61 21.55
N ASP A 388 -4.33 0.50 22.30
CA ASP A 388 -4.41 0.81 23.73
C ASP A 388 -4.23 -0.44 24.61
N LEU A 389 -3.68 -1.54 24.08
CA LEU A 389 -3.49 -2.78 24.83
C LEU A 389 -2.80 -2.57 26.19
N GLY A 390 -1.79 -1.70 26.26
CA GLY A 390 -1.10 -1.38 27.52
C GLY A 390 -2.00 -0.75 28.58
N SER A 391 -2.99 0.07 28.20
CA SER A 391 -3.87 0.68 29.22
C SER A 391 -4.73 -0.35 29.93
N ILE A 392 -5.06 -1.49 29.29
CA ILE A 392 -5.85 -2.54 29.94
C ILE A 392 -5.18 -3.07 31.21
N PHE A 393 -3.84 -3.14 31.27
CA PHE A 393 -3.14 -3.58 32.48
C PHE A 393 -3.34 -2.61 33.65
N THR A 394 -3.45 -1.30 33.37
CA THR A 394 -3.77 -0.31 34.41
C THR A 394 -5.21 -0.45 34.91
N HIS A 395 -6.15 -0.85 34.05
CA HIS A 395 -7.54 -1.12 34.45
C HIS A 395 -7.67 -2.45 35.20
N ILE A 396 -6.89 -3.48 34.85
CA ILE A 396 -6.79 -4.72 35.63
C ILE A 396 -6.37 -4.41 37.07
N GLN A 397 -5.36 -3.56 37.26
CA GLN A 397 -4.92 -3.15 38.59
C GLN A 397 -6.04 -2.46 39.38
N ARG A 398 -6.84 -1.59 38.75
CA ARG A 398 -8.01 -0.96 39.42
C ARG A 398 -9.06 -1.98 39.85
N VAL A 399 -9.31 -3.00 39.02
CA VAL A 399 -10.24 -4.08 39.38
C VAL A 399 -9.76 -4.82 40.63
N ILE A 400 -8.46 -5.11 40.75
CA ILE A 400 -7.87 -5.73 41.94
C ILE A 400 -8.03 -4.84 43.18
N GLU A 401 -7.79 -3.53 43.03
CA GLU A 401 -7.87 -2.56 44.14
C GLU A 401 -9.28 -2.44 44.74
N ILE A 402 -10.33 -2.68 43.95
CA ILE A 402 -11.74 -2.61 44.39
C ILE A 402 -12.15 -3.90 45.13
N LEU A 403 -11.41 -5.00 45.01
CA LEU A 403 -11.74 -6.26 45.66
C LEU A 403 -11.38 -6.24 47.15
N SER A 404 -12.43 -6.26 47.98
CA SER A 404 -12.30 -6.39 49.44
C SER A 404 -12.15 -7.84 49.92
N ASP A 405 -12.66 -8.80 49.15
CA ASP A 405 -12.58 -10.22 49.50
C ASP A 405 -11.18 -10.79 49.22
N THR A 406 -10.57 -11.41 50.23
CA THR A 406 -9.18 -11.88 50.17
C THR A 406 -9.01 -13.08 49.22
N GLU A 407 -10.00 -13.97 49.14
CA GLU A 407 -9.94 -15.14 48.27
C GLU A 407 -10.15 -14.75 46.80
N ALA A 408 -11.18 -13.94 46.52
CA ALA A 408 -11.39 -13.36 45.19
C ALA A 408 -10.21 -12.47 44.74
N ARG A 409 -9.60 -11.71 45.65
CA ARG A 409 -8.39 -10.92 45.33
C ARG A 409 -7.22 -11.81 44.97
N SER A 410 -6.98 -12.89 45.73
CA SER A 410 -5.86 -13.80 45.48
C SER A 410 -5.95 -14.50 44.12
N THR A 411 -7.15 -14.97 43.75
CA THR A 411 -7.42 -15.56 42.44
C THR A 411 -7.27 -14.54 41.31
N THR A 412 -7.80 -13.31 41.51
CA THR A 412 -7.69 -12.23 40.52
C THR A 412 -6.24 -11.77 40.31
N VAL A 413 -5.42 -11.72 41.37
CA VAL A 413 -3.99 -11.38 41.29
C VAL A 413 -3.23 -12.44 40.49
N LEU A 414 -3.48 -13.73 40.75
CA LEU A 414 -2.86 -14.82 39.99
C LEU A 414 -3.21 -14.74 38.50
N GLU A 415 -4.46 -14.41 38.20
CA GLU A 415 -4.94 -14.26 36.83
C GLU A 415 -4.36 -13.02 36.12
N ALA A 416 -4.29 -11.89 36.82
CA ALA A 416 -3.61 -10.69 36.32
C ALA A 416 -2.14 -10.97 35.98
N ASN A 417 -1.44 -11.76 36.80
CA ASN A 417 -0.08 -12.21 36.49
C ASN A 417 -0.02 -12.99 35.18
N ALA A 418 -0.93 -13.95 34.97
CA ALA A 418 -0.96 -14.75 33.75
C ALA A 418 -1.18 -13.89 32.50
N ILE A 419 -2.14 -12.96 32.55
CA ILE A 419 -2.43 -12.03 31.43
C ILE A 419 -1.23 -11.14 31.11
N ILE A 420 -0.63 -10.52 32.13
CA ILE A 420 0.51 -9.60 31.97
C ILE A 420 1.71 -10.37 31.43
N LEU A 421 2.08 -11.50 32.04
CA LEU A 421 3.21 -12.32 31.60
C LEU A 421 3.02 -12.80 30.17
N LEU A 422 1.83 -13.29 29.80
CA LEU A 422 1.54 -13.73 28.44
C LEU A 422 1.78 -12.62 27.41
N CYS A 423 1.36 -11.39 27.72
CA CYS A 423 1.55 -10.26 26.81
C CYS A 423 3.02 -9.83 26.70
N PHE A 424 3.74 -9.80 27.83
CA PHE A 424 5.16 -9.46 27.84
C PHE A 424 6.02 -10.53 27.15
N ASP A 425 5.72 -11.81 27.37
CA ASP A 425 6.38 -12.92 26.68
C ASP A 425 6.14 -12.85 25.17
N ALA A 426 4.89 -12.62 24.74
CA ALA A 426 4.56 -12.42 23.32
C ALA A 426 5.31 -11.22 22.72
N ALA A 427 5.43 -10.11 23.48
CA ALA A 427 6.17 -8.94 23.04
C ALA A 427 7.67 -9.27 22.89
N PHE A 428 8.28 -9.92 23.88
CA PHE A 428 9.70 -10.26 23.84
C PHE A 428 10.02 -11.31 22.78
N ASP A 429 9.15 -12.30 22.58
CA ASP A 429 9.25 -13.26 21.47
C ASP A 429 9.22 -12.56 20.12
N PHE A 430 8.27 -11.64 19.94
CA PHE A 430 8.20 -10.84 18.71
C PHE A 430 9.50 -10.08 18.47
N ARG A 431 10.05 -9.46 19.52
CA ARG A 431 11.32 -8.72 19.41
C ARG A 431 12.47 -9.59 19.00
N ARG A 432 12.65 -10.75 19.65
CA ARG A 432 13.72 -11.69 19.33
C ARG A 432 13.68 -12.13 17.87
N ASN A 433 12.48 -12.37 17.35
CA ASN A 433 12.32 -12.97 16.03
C ASN A 433 12.29 -11.96 14.87
N ASN A 434 11.97 -10.68 15.13
CA ASN A 434 11.70 -9.71 14.06
C ASN A 434 12.58 -8.46 14.07
N LYS A 435 13.46 -8.28 15.06
CA LYS A 435 14.28 -7.05 15.18
C LYS A 435 15.05 -6.69 13.91
N GLU A 436 15.64 -7.69 13.25
CA GLU A 436 16.42 -7.52 12.02
C GLU A 436 15.55 -7.06 10.84
N LEU A 437 14.33 -7.59 10.72
CA LEU A 437 13.39 -7.26 9.64
C LEU A 437 13.00 -5.77 9.63
N TYR A 438 13.03 -5.12 10.79
CA TYR A 438 12.71 -3.69 10.94
C TYR A 438 13.97 -2.81 11.02
N ALA A 439 15.17 -3.38 10.79
CA ALA A 439 16.45 -2.69 10.89
C ALA A 439 16.62 -1.91 12.21
N ILE A 440 16.14 -2.48 13.32
CA ILE A 440 16.33 -1.91 14.66
C ILE A 440 17.70 -2.36 15.15
N THR A 441 18.63 -1.44 15.36
CA THR A 441 20.02 -1.77 15.72
C THR A 441 20.23 -1.73 17.23
N THR A 442 19.70 -0.71 17.92
CA THR A 442 19.87 -0.58 19.37
C THR A 442 18.83 -1.40 20.12
N ASN A 443 19.21 -1.94 21.28
CA ASN A 443 18.26 -2.49 22.25
C ASN A 443 17.60 -1.38 23.08
N ASP A 444 17.63 -0.13 22.60
CA ASP A 444 17.11 0.98 23.38
C ASP A 444 15.59 0.87 23.49
N SER A 445 15.16 0.42 24.67
CA SER A 445 13.77 0.17 25.01
C SER A 445 13.07 1.43 25.49
N LYS A 446 13.77 2.57 25.60
CA LYS A 446 13.28 3.79 26.25
C LYS A 446 12.06 4.44 25.59
N GLY A 447 11.67 4.03 24.38
CA GLY A 447 10.42 4.46 23.73
C GLY A 447 9.34 3.38 23.65
N SER A 448 9.63 2.14 24.05
CA SER A 448 8.70 1.02 23.88
C SER A 448 7.44 1.19 24.71
N TRP A 449 6.30 0.77 24.16
CA TRP A 449 5.04 0.78 24.91
C TRP A 449 5.13 -0.08 26.18
N THR A 450 5.96 -1.13 26.23
CA THR A 450 6.19 -1.94 27.45
C THR A 450 7.06 -1.25 28.50
N TYR A 451 7.72 -0.14 28.15
CA TYR A 451 8.59 0.64 29.05
C TYR A 451 7.91 1.94 29.51
N GLN A 452 6.61 2.11 29.25
CA GLN A 452 5.86 3.26 29.73
C GLN A 452 5.79 3.27 31.27
N SER A 453 5.95 4.45 31.87
CA SER A 453 5.92 4.65 33.33
C SER A 453 4.71 3.98 33.99
N GLU A 454 3.52 4.09 33.39
CA GLU A 454 2.31 3.49 33.94
C GLU A 454 2.36 1.95 33.97
N LEU A 455 2.96 1.32 32.96
CA LEU A 455 3.13 -0.14 32.96
C LEU A 455 4.17 -0.60 33.97
N LEU A 456 5.26 0.15 34.14
CA LEU A 456 6.26 -0.16 35.16
C LEU A 456 5.65 -0.10 36.57
N LYS A 457 4.76 0.88 36.82
CA LYS A 457 3.98 0.94 38.07
C LYS A 457 3.05 -0.25 38.24
N VAL A 458 2.37 -0.69 37.17
CA VAL A 458 1.52 -1.89 37.22
C VAL A 458 2.36 -3.12 37.56
N LEU A 459 3.52 -3.31 36.92
CA LEU A 459 4.41 -4.43 37.23
C LEU A 459 4.89 -4.40 38.67
N GLN A 460 5.25 -3.23 39.18
CA GLN A 460 5.65 -3.07 40.58
C GLN A 460 4.50 -3.41 41.54
N ARG A 461 3.30 -2.85 41.32
CA ARG A 461 2.13 -3.14 42.15
C ARG A 461 1.76 -4.61 42.10
N GLN A 462 1.83 -5.22 40.93
CA GLN A 462 1.51 -6.62 40.75
C GLN A 462 2.50 -7.53 41.51
N PHE A 463 3.78 -7.15 41.56
CA PHE A 463 4.77 -7.82 42.40
C PHE A 463 4.43 -7.69 43.90
N GLU A 464 4.07 -6.50 44.35
CA GLU A 464 3.67 -6.24 45.74
C GLU A 464 2.40 -7.02 46.13
N GLU A 465 1.37 -7.04 45.28
CA GLU A 465 0.15 -7.82 45.48
C GLU A 465 0.43 -9.33 45.52
N THR A 466 1.34 -9.81 44.67
CA THR A 466 1.74 -11.22 44.66
C THR A 466 2.45 -11.60 45.96
N ASP A 467 3.33 -10.75 46.48
CA ASP A 467 3.99 -10.95 47.78
C ASP A 467 2.97 -10.98 48.94
N ILE A 468 1.96 -10.09 48.91
CA ILE A 468 0.86 -10.10 49.90
C ILE A 468 0.10 -11.43 49.84
N VAL A 469 -0.26 -11.90 48.64
CA VAL A 469 -0.99 -13.17 48.45
C VAL A 469 -0.17 -14.37 48.96
N ILE A 470 1.13 -14.43 48.66
CA ILE A 470 2.03 -15.50 49.13
C ILE A 470 2.15 -15.49 50.66
N ARG A 471 2.31 -14.32 51.27
CA ARG A 471 2.37 -14.17 52.74
C ARG A 471 1.06 -14.57 53.41
N ASN A 472 -0.08 -14.19 52.84
CA ASN A 472 -1.39 -14.59 53.35
C ASN A 472 -1.61 -16.10 53.26
N TYR A 473 -1.19 -16.72 52.16
CA TYR A 473 -1.25 -18.18 52.00
C TYR A 473 -0.40 -18.90 53.07
N THR A 474 0.84 -18.47 53.26
CA THR A 474 1.75 -19.04 54.28
C THR A 474 1.21 -18.89 55.70
N LEU A 475 0.62 -17.75 56.04
CA LEU A 475 -0.04 -17.52 57.34
C LEU A 475 -1.31 -18.38 57.52
N GLN A 476 -2.10 -18.61 56.46
CA GLN A 476 -3.25 -19.51 56.52
C GLN A 476 -2.84 -20.96 56.71
N THR A 477 -1.78 -21.44 56.05
CA THR A 477 -1.22 -22.78 56.30
C THR A 477 -0.66 -22.92 57.72
N GLN A 478 0.01 -21.90 58.26
CA GLN A 478 0.46 -21.93 59.67
C GLN A 478 -0.72 -21.92 60.65
N ARG A 479 -1.77 -21.13 60.40
CA ARG A 479 -2.97 -21.10 61.24
C ARG A 479 -3.77 -22.41 61.17
N SER A 480 -3.87 -23.06 60.02
CA SER A 480 -4.53 -24.36 59.89
C SER A 480 -3.74 -25.48 60.58
N PHE A 481 -2.39 -25.41 60.59
CA PHE A 481 -1.57 -26.26 61.45
C PHE A 481 -1.78 -25.99 62.96
N VAL A 482 -1.94 -24.73 63.36
CA VAL A 482 -2.24 -24.35 64.77
C VAL A 482 -3.67 -24.75 65.18
N TRP A 483 -4.63 -24.74 64.26
CA TRP A 483 -6.00 -25.21 64.51
C TRP A 483 -6.07 -26.74 64.62
N PHE A 484 -5.36 -27.49 63.77
CA PHE A 484 -5.23 -28.95 63.95
C PHE A 484 -4.49 -29.32 65.25
N GLY A 485 -3.55 -28.49 65.71
CA GLY A 485 -2.88 -28.64 67.01
C GLY A 485 -3.73 -28.27 68.24
N ARG A 486 -4.89 -27.62 68.07
CA ARG A 486 -5.80 -27.25 69.18
C ARG A 486 -7.06 -28.10 69.27
N CYS A 487 -7.36 -28.93 68.27
CA CYS A 487 -8.42 -29.95 68.35
C CYS A 487 -7.94 -31.32 68.84
N LEU A 488 -6.68 -31.42 69.29
CA LEU A 488 -6.03 -32.64 69.79
C LEU A 488 -5.52 -32.51 71.25
N VAL A 489 -6.10 -31.61 72.04
CA VAL A 489 -5.88 -31.53 73.50
C VAL A 489 -7.20 -31.60 74.25
#